data_AF-A0A969M3M7-F1
#
_entry.id   AF-A0A969M3M7-F1
#
_cell.length_a   1.000
_cell.length_b   1.000
_cell.length_c   1.000
_cell.angle_alpha   90.00
_cell.angle_beta   90.00
_cell.angle_gamma   90.00
#
_symmetry.space_group_name_H-M   'P 1'
#
loop_
_entity.id
_entity.type
_entity.pdbx_description
1 polymer ?
#
loop_
_entity_poly.entity_id
_entity_poly.type
_entity_poly.pdbx_seq_one_letter_code
_entity_poly.pdbx_strand_id
1 'polypeptide(L)'
;AAAERKRRDEEAERARCARLATIERRGESVWQEIEAEIERRNATGYDKAATLLADLRAIAETKGSTETFTRRLRTIRERHARKERFIERLKKLG
;
A
#
# COMPACT_ATOMS: atom_id res chain seq x y z
N ALA A 1 -21.87 -13.43 -26.71
CA ALA A 1 -21.16 -13.82 -25.48
C ALA A 1 -20.86 -12.58 -24.62
N ALA A 2 -21.81 -12.20 -23.75
CA ALA A 2 -21.63 -11.12 -22.76
C ALA A 2 -21.57 -11.67 -21.32
N ALA A 3 -22.05 -12.90 -21.09
CA ALA A 3 -22.09 -13.55 -19.78
C ALA A 3 -20.70 -14.00 -19.28
N GLU A 4 -19.77 -14.34 -20.17
CA GLU A 4 -18.43 -14.80 -19.78
C GLU A 4 -17.51 -13.66 -19.32
N ARG A 5 -17.75 -12.42 -19.79
CA ARG A 5 -16.95 -11.25 -19.36
C ARG A 5 -17.25 -10.87 -17.91
N LYS A 6 -18.49 -11.03 -17.47
CA LYS A 6 -18.92 -10.67 -16.10
C LYS A 6 -18.24 -11.53 -15.03
N ARG A 7 -18.09 -12.84 -15.28
CA ARG A 7 -17.45 -13.77 -14.35
C ARG A 7 -15.96 -13.51 -14.15
N ARG A 8 -15.27 -13.02 -15.19
CA ARG A 8 -13.82 -12.77 -15.15
C ARG A 8 -13.46 -11.53 -14.32
N ASP A 9 -14.34 -10.53 -14.32
CA ASP A 9 -14.18 -9.32 -13.51
C ASP A 9 -14.34 -9.65 -12.02
N GLU A 10 -15.36 -10.45 -11.67
CA GLU A 10 -15.59 -10.88 -10.28
C GLU A 10 -14.40 -11.67 -9.69
N GLU A 11 -13.73 -12.48 -10.50
CA GLU A 11 -12.56 -13.26 -10.05
C GLU A 11 -11.33 -12.37 -9.84
N ALA A 12 -11.14 -11.36 -10.70
CA ALA A 12 -10.08 -10.37 -10.55
C ALA A 12 -10.32 -9.47 -9.33
N GLU A 13 -11.55 -9.05 -9.09
CA GLU A 13 -11.93 -8.29 -7.90
C GLU A 13 -11.79 -9.12 -6.62
N ARG A 14 -12.17 -10.40 -6.65
CA ARG A 14 -11.95 -11.31 -5.50
C ARG A 14 -10.48 -11.54 -5.24
N ALA A 15 -9.66 -11.75 -6.26
CA ALA A 15 -8.21 -11.90 -6.11
C ALA A 15 -7.57 -10.63 -5.54
N ARG A 16 -8.02 -9.45 -5.99
CA ARG A 16 -7.63 -8.16 -5.41
C ARG A 16 -8.06 -8.08 -3.95
N CYS A 17 -9.32 -8.31 -3.63
CA CYS A 17 -9.84 -8.31 -2.26
C CYS A 17 -9.12 -9.30 -1.35
N ALA A 18 -8.78 -10.51 -1.82
CA ALA A 18 -8.07 -11.51 -1.02
C ALA A 18 -6.61 -11.10 -0.74
N ARG A 19 -5.94 -10.51 -1.74
CA ARG A 19 -4.60 -9.92 -1.58
C ARG A 19 -4.64 -8.78 -0.57
N LEU A 20 -5.61 -7.89 -0.71
CA LEU A 20 -5.86 -6.75 0.16
C LEU A 20 -6.21 -7.19 1.61
N ALA A 21 -7.03 -8.22 1.79
CA ALA A 21 -7.34 -8.79 3.10
C ALA A 21 -6.13 -9.48 3.75
N THR A 22 -5.24 -10.08 2.96
CA THR A 22 -3.98 -10.66 3.47
C THR A 22 -3.04 -9.57 3.96
N ILE A 23 -2.93 -8.47 3.21
CA ILE A 23 -2.17 -7.27 3.59
C ILE A 23 -2.72 -6.69 4.89
N GLU A 24 -4.04 -6.62 5.05
CA GLU A 24 -4.66 -6.17 6.30
C GLU A 24 -4.34 -7.09 7.48
N ARG A 25 -4.54 -8.41 7.34
CA ARG A 25 -4.26 -9.36 8.44
C ARG A 25 -2.81 -9.31 8.87
N ARG A 26 -1.90 -9.10 7.90
CA ARG A 26 -0.49 -8.89 8.18
C ARG A 26 -0.26 -7.57 8.88
N GLY A 27 -1.07 -6.54 8.58
CA GLY A 27 -1.15 -5.29 9.33
C GLY A 27 0.23 -4.72 9.62
N GLU A 28 0.68 -4.89 10.85
CA GLU A 28 2.01 -4.49 11.32
C GLU A 28 3.17 -5.08 10.50
N SER A 29 3.10 -6.33 10.04
CA SER A 29 4.16 -6.93 9.21
C SER A 29 4.33 -6.24 7.86
N VAL A 30 3.26 -5.71 7.26
CA VAL A 30 3.36 -4.95 6.00
C VAL A 30 4.01 -3.59 6.26
N TRP A 31 3.68 -2.96 7.37
CA TRP A 31 4.34 -1.72 7.79
C TRP A 31 5.84 -1.94 8.06
N GLN A 32 6.21 -3.05 8.70
CA GLN A 32 7.62 -3.43 8.90
C GLN A 32 8.33 -3.69 7.57
N GLU A 33 7.67 -4.33 6.60
CA GLU A 33 8.23 -4.53 5.25
C GLU A 33 8.44 -3.20 4.53
N ILE A 34 7.49 -2.28 4.61
CA ILE A 34 7.63 -0.91 4.08
C ILE A 34 8.85 -0.23 4.70
N GLU A 35 8.99 -0.27 6.03
CA GLU A 35 10.14 0.33 6.71
C GLU A 35 11.45 -0.32 6.24
N ALA A 36 11.52 -1.65 6.19
CA ALA A 36 12.70 -2.37 5.71
C ALA A 36 13.08 -2.00 4.27
N GLU A 37 12.10 -1.87 3.37
CA GLU A 37 12.33 -1.44 1.99
C GLU A 37 12.81 0.03 1.90
N ILE A 38 12.36 0.90 2.81
CA ILE A 38 12.86 2.28 2.92
C ILE A 38 14.27 2.32 3.53
N GLU A 39 14.58 1.42 4.47
CA GLU A 39 15.90 1.30 5.08
C GLU A 39 16.96 0.81 4.09
N ARG A 40 16.58 0.01 3.10
CA ARG A 40 17.47 -0.40 2.00
C ARG A 40 18.00 0.76 1.15
N ARG A 41 17.41 1.96 1.25
CA ARG A 41 17.84 3.20 0.56
C ARG A 41 18.13 3.06 -0.93
N ASN A 42 17.43 2.18 -1.62
CA ASN A 42 17.59 1.98 -3.05
C ASN A 42 16.28 2.28 -3.80
N ALA A 43 16.39 2.51 -5.11
CA ALA A 43 15.24 2.91 -5.92
C ALA A 43 14.13 1.85 -5.90
N THR A 44 14.49 0.57 -5.99
CA THR A 44 13.56 -0.57 -6.00
C THR A 44 12.81 -0.72 -4.67
N GLY A 45 13.47 -0.50 -3.54
CA GLY A 45 12.88 -0.54 -2.21
C GLY A 45 11.91 0.62 -2.00
N TYR A 46 12.27 1.82 -2.45
CA TYR A 46 11.33 2.94 -2.42
C TYR A 46 10.10 2.72 -3.31
N ASP A 47 10.28 2.08 -4.48
CA ASP A 47 9.18 1.74 -5.39
C ASP A 47 8.24 0.67 -4.79
N LYS A 48 8.82 -0.36 -4.16
CA LYS A 48 8.05 -1.38 -3.43
C LYS A 48 7.31 -0.80 -2.22
N ALA A 49 7.98 0.01 -1.40
CA ALA A 49 7.37 0.70 -0.28
C ALA A 49 6.21 1.59 -0.75
N ALA A 50 6.40 2.33 -1.84
CA ALA A 50 5.36 3.15 -2.46
C ALA A 50 4.15 2.31 -2.92
N THR A 51 4.41 1.18 -3.59
CA THR A 51 3.36 0.25 -4.05
C THR A 51 2.56 -0.32 -2.88
N LEU A 52 3.23 -0.80 -1.84
CA LEU A 52 2.58 -1.34 -0.64
C LEU A 52 1.72 -0.29 0.09
N LEU A 53 2.19 0.96 0.15
CA LEU A 53 1.42 2.08 0.72
C LEU A 53 0.16 2.40 -0.10
N ALA A 54 0.24 2.32 -1.44
CA ALA A 54 -0.93 2.49 -2.30
C ALA A 54 -1.96 1.37 -2.12
N ASP A 55 -1.51 0.11 -2.04
CA ASP A 55 -2.38 -1.03 -1.73
C ASP A 55 -3.08 -0.87 -0.36
N LEU A 56 -2.32 -0.43 0.66
CA LEU A 56 -2.87 -0.14 2.00
C LEU A 56 -3.89 1.00 1.99
N ARG A 57 -3.67 2.04 1.18
CA ARG A 57 -4.64 3.13 1.00
C ARG A 57 -5.95 2.60 0.41
N ALA A 58 -5.87 1.80 -0.66
CA ALA A 58 -7.04 1.22 -1.30
C ALA A 58 -7.86 0.32 -0.35
N ILE A 59 -7.19 -0.45 0.50
CA ILE A 59 -7.84 -1.22 1.58
C ILE A 59 -8.56 -0.29 2.55
N ALA A 60 -7.86 0.74 3.01
CA ALA A 60 -8.38 1.66 4.01
C ALA A 60 -9.59 2.44 3.49
N GLU A 61 -9.56 2.87 2.23
CA GLU A 61 -10.68 3.51 1.52
C GLU A 61 -11.88 2.55 1.40
N THR A 62 -11.64 1.29 1.04
CA THR A 62 -12.71 0.26 0.95
C THR A 62 -13.34 -0.06 2.31
N LYS A 63 -12.57 -0.04 3.39
CA LYS A 63 -13.02 -0.41 4.74
C LYS A 63 -13.37 0.78 5.64
N GLY A 64 -13.29 2.01 5.12
CA GLY A 64 -13.49 3.23 5.93
C GLY A 64 -12.45 3.42 7.04
N SER A 65 -11.29 2.77 6.95
CA SER A 65 -10.20 2.83 7.93
C SER A 65 -9.08 3.82 7.52
N THR A 66 -9.42 4.78 6.65
CA THR A 66 -8.50 5.78 6.09
C THR A 66 -7.81 6.61 7.17
N GLU A 67 -8.45 6.84 8.32
CA GLU A 67 -7.88 7.63 9.41
C GLU A 67 -6.68 6.94 10.08
N THR A 68 -6.80 5.63 10.33
CA THR A 68 -5.70 4.79 10.85
C THR A 68 -4.54 4.72 9.85
N PHE A 69 -4.87 4.60 8.55
CA PHE A 69 -3.87 4.62 7.49
C PHE A 69 -3.12 5.95 7.44
N THR A 70 -3.83 7.08 7.39
CA THR A 70 -3.25 8.42 7.35
C THR A 70 -2.37 8.68 8.57
N ARG A 71 -2.80 8.24 9.77
CA ARG A 71 -1.99 8.36 10.99
C ARG A 71 -0.68 7.60 10.88
N ARG A 72 -0.69 6.33 10.45
CA ARG A 72 0.53 5.52 10.25
C ARG A 72 1.42 6.05 9.13
N LEU A 73 0.82 6.46 8.00
CA LEU A 73 1.53 7.06 6.87
C LEU A 73 2.27 8.32 7.32
N ARG A 74 1.63 9.17 8.13
CA ARG A 74 2.26 10.37 8.68
C ARG A 74 3.48 10.02 9.54
N THR A 75 3.37 9.04 10.45
CA THR A 75 4.50 8.56 11.27
C THR A 75 5.68 8.10 10.40
N ILE A 76 5.43 7.33 9.34
CA ILE A 76 6.49 6.88 8.42
C ILE A 76 7.10 8.07 7.68
N ARG A 77 6.26 8.99 7.19
CA ARG A 77 6.74 10.20 6.51
C ARG A 77 7.63 11.05 7.42
N GLU A 78 7.26 11.20 8.70
CA GLU A 78 8.05 11.93 9.70
C GLU A 78 9.37 11.20 10.01
N ARG A 79 9.32 9.89 10.27
CA ARG A 79 10.50 9.05 10.56
C ARG A 79 11.51 9.06 9.40
N HIS A 80 11.00 9.05 8.17
CA HIS A 80 11.81 9.02 6.95
C HIS A 80 11.87 10.39 6.24
N ALA A 81 11.49 11.48 6.90
CA ALA A 81 11.50 12.84 6.34
C ALA A 81 12.88 13.27 5.82
N ARG A 82 13.94 12.77 6.48
CA ARG A 82 15.34 13.00 6.09
C ARG A 82 15.75 12.27 4.80
N LYS A 83 14.91 11.41 4.23
CA LYS A 83 15.15 10.68 2.98
C LYS A 83 14.38 11.36 1.85
N GLU A 84 14.92 12.47 1.34
CA GLU A 84 14.26 13.31 0.34
C GLU A 84 13.77 12.52 -0.89
N ARG A 85 14.60 11.59 -1.40
CA ARG A 85 14.27 10.71 -2.54
C ARG A 85 13.08 9.79 -2.29
N PHE A 86 12.82 9.43 -1.04
CA PHE A 86 11.64 8.66 -0.64
C PHE A 86 10.42 9.58 -0.51
N ILE A 87 10.59 10.76 0.09
CA ILE A 87 9.54 11.77 0.21
C ILE A 87 9.04 12.24 -1.17
N GLU A 88 9.93 12.42 -2.14
CA GLU A 88 9.55 12.73 -3.52
C GLU A 88 8.68 11.64 -4.16
N ARG A 89 8.96 10.36 -3.87
CA ARG A 89 8.16 9.23 -4.38
C ARG A 89 6.81 9.14 -3.67
N LEU A 90 6.79 9.37 -2.36
CA LEU A 90 5.56 9.50 -1.57
C LEU A 90 4.66 10.62 -2.08
N LYS A 91 5.22 11.78 -2.44
CA LYS A 91 4.47 12.90 -3.02
C LYS A 91 3.81 12.56 -4.36
N LYS A 92 4.30 11.55 -5.09
CA LYS A 92 3.68 11.08 -6.35
C LYS A 92 2.51 10.11 -6.11
N LEU A 93 2.35 9.59 -4.90
CA LEU A 93 1.27 8.66 -4.53
C LEU A 93 0.01 9.39 -3.99
N GLY A 94 0.14 10.66 -3.63
CA GLY A 94 -0.93 11.53 -3.16
C GLY A 94 -1.31 12.53 -4.23
#